data_AF-A0A2E2SU73-F1
#
_entry.id   AF-A0A2E2SU73-F1
#
_cell.length_a   1.000
_cell.length_b   1.000
_cell.length_c   1.000
_cell.angle_alpha   90.00
_cell.angle_beta   90.00
_cell.angle_gamma   90.00
#
_symmetry.space_group_name_H-M   'P 1'
#
loop_
_entity.id
_entity.type
_entity.pdbx_description
1 polymer ?
#
loop_
_entity_poly.entity_id
_entity_poly.type
_entity_poly.pdbx_seq_one_letter_code
_entity_poly.pdbx_strand_id
1 'polypeptide(L)'
;MKNDWALDTTLKYKRKKDIANLVFMVSEWCKNNLTYKKNMPIVWVDWNKSDIYGEYEIDENEIIVYSSFHKTVKDLIDTTIHEWAHFLQDKKLLLKSLKTYKFSNYLNPNEIDAIKLAEENINKCWEDIRNNRVKLS
;
A
#
# COMPACT_ATOMS: atom_id res chain seq x y z
N MET A 1 -16.54 -2.32 7.94
CA MET A 1 -16.45 -2.56 6.47
C MET A 1 -17.64 -3.40 6.04
N LYS A 2 -18.11 -3.35 4.78
CA LYS A 2 -19.26 -4.20 4.39
C LYS A 2 -18.86 -5.68 4.49
N ASN A 3 -19.70 -6.50 5.11
CA ASN A 3 -19.42 -7.91 5.44
C ASN A 3 -19.28 -8.84 4.20
N ASP A 4 -19.39 -8.32 2.99
CA ASP A 4 -19.42 -9.07 1.72
C ASP A 4 -18.09 -9.09 0.96
N TRP A 5 -17.03 -8.44 1.46
CA TRP A 5 -15.74 -8.41 0.76
C TRP A 5 -14.86 -9.60 1.19
N ALA A 6 -14.12 -10.14 0.22
CA ALA A 6 -13.06 -11.13 0.34
C ALA A 6 -11.83 -10.63 -0.47
N LEU A 7 -10.67 -11.28 -0.33
CA LEU A 7 -9.44 -10.84 -1.01
C LEU A 7 -9.58 -10.85 -2.54
N ASP A 8 -10.30 -11.83 -3.08
CA ASP A 8 -10.59 -11.98 -4.51
C ASP A 8 -11.78 -11.13 -5.00
N THR A 9 -12.44 -10.38 -4.11
CA THR A 9 -13.57 -9.52 -4.48
C THR A 9 -13.11 -8.45 -5.47
N THR A 10 -13.80 -8.37 -6.61
CA THR A 10 -13.53 -7.34 -7.61
C THR A 10 -13.92 -5.95 -7.13
N LEU A 11 -13.08 -4.96 -7.46
CA LEU A 11 -13.30 -3.54 -7.15
C LEU A 11 -14.13 -2.79 -8.20
N LYS A 12 -14.35 -3.40 -9.39
CA LYS A 12 -14.98 -2.74 -10.56
C LYS A 12 -16.31 -2.03 -10.28
N TYR A 13 -17.10 -2.55 -9.34
CA TYR A 13 -18.43 -2.03 -8.99
C TYR A 13 -18.50 -1.47 -7.57
N LYS A 14 -17.37 -1.35 -6.88
CA LYS A 14 -17.33 -0.81 -5.52
C LYS A 14 -17.29 0.72 -5.58
N ARG A 15 -17.87 1.37 -4.58
CA ARG A 15 -17.91 2.84 -4.51
C ARG A 15 -16.50 3.35 -4.23
N LYS A 16 -16.11 4.47 -4.86
CA LYS A 16 -14.84 5.15 -4.60
C LYS A 16 -14.56 5.35 -3.10
N LYS A 17 -15.58 5.77 -2.34
CA LYS A 17 -15.49 5.93 -0.88
C LYS A 17 -15.13 4.62 -0.15
N ASP A 18 -15.68 3.48 -0.57
CA ASP A 18 -15.39 2.20 0.07
C ASP A 18 -13.95 1.75 -0.22
N ILE A 19 -13.47 2.00 -1.45
CA ILE A 19 -12.08 1.73 -1.86
C ILE A 19 -11.11 2.63 -1.07
N ALA A 20 -11.36 3.93 -1.00
CA ALA A 20 -10.54 4.86 -0.22
C ALA A 20 -10.50 4.49 1.26
N ASN A 21 -11.65 4.15 1.85
CA ASN A 21 -11.70 3.67 3.23
C ASN A 21 -10.85 2.42 3.44
N LEU A 22 -10.83 1.49 2.47
CA LEU A 22 -9.96 0.31 2.58
C LEU A 22 -8.48 0.71 2.57
N VAL A 23 -8.04 1.60 1.66
CA VAL A 23 -6.66 2.12 1.66
C VAL A 23 -6.31 2.72 3.02
N PHE A 24 -7.14 3.61 3.56
CA PHE A 24 -6.88 4.24 4.86
C PHE A 24 -6.86 3.24 6.01
N MET A 25 -7.71 2.22 5.99
CA MET A 25 -7.67 1.15 6.99
C MET A 25 -6.39 0.33 6.89
N VAL A 26 -5.90 0.05 5.69
CA VAL A 26 -4.61 -0.65 5.50
C VAL A 26 -3.46 0.22 6.00
N SER A 27 -3.43 1.51 5.68
CA SER A 27 -2.42 2.44 6.17
C SER A 27 -2.40 2.55 7.69
N GLU A 28 -3.58 2.64 8.32
CA GLU A 28 -3.69 2.65 9.78
C GLU A 28 -3.24 1.30 10.38
N TRP A 29 -3.51 0.18 9.72
CA TRP A 29 -2.97 -1.11 10.13
C TRP A 29 -1.44 -1.12 10.04
N CYS A 30 -0.85 -0.65 8.94
CA CYS A 30 0.60 -0.58 8.77
C CYS A 30 1.27 0.27 9.85
N LYS A 31 0.72 1.45 10.13
CA LYS A 31 1.15 2.35 11.21
C LYS A 31 1.18 1.66 12.57
N ASN A 32 0.19 0.83 12.87
CA ASN A 32 0.07 0.17 14.17
C ASN A 32 0.89 -1.13 14.29
N ASN A 33 1.31 -1.75 13.18
CA ASN A 33 1.89 -3.10 13.20
C ASN A 33 3.31 -3.21 12.62
N LEU A 34 3.72 -2.36 11.67
CA LEU A 34 4.96 -2.59 10.92
C LEU A 34 6.19 -1.89 11.50
N THR A 35 6.09 -0.64 11.98
CA THR A 35 7.09 0.09 12.79
C THR A 35 6.67 1.57 12.90
N TYR A 36 7.01 2.24 14.00
CA TYR A 36 6.81 3.68 14.17
C TYR A 36 7.94 4.51 13.54
N LYS A 37 7.57 5.48 12.69
CA LYS A 37 8.43 6.58 12.25
C LYS A 37 7.82 7.91 12.71
N LYS A 38 8.64 8.87 13.12
CA LYS A 38 8.17 10.15 13.68
C LYS A 38 7.29 10.95 12.71
N ASN A 39 7.69 11.01 11.43
CA ASN A 39 6.97 11.75 10.40
C ASN A 39 6.21 10.75 9.53
N MET A 40 4.92 10.60 9.78
CA MET A 40 4.05 9.70 9.02
C MET A 40 3.78 10.25 7.62
N PRO A 41 3.62 9.39 6.60
CA PRO A 41 3.30 9.83 5.26
C PRO A 41 1.85 10.29 5.17
N ILE A 42 1.58 11.24 4.26
CA ILE A 42 0.20 11.53 3.85
C ILE A 42 -0.22 10.43 2.88
N VAL A 43 -1.37 9.81 3.11
CA VAL A 43 -1.89 8.76 2.22
C VAL A 43 -3.13 9.25 1.51
N TRP A 44 -3.20 9.07 0.19
CA TRP A 44 -4.38 9.42 -0.58
C TRP A 44 -4.54 8.51 -1.82
N VAL A 45 -5.75 8.56 -2.41
CA VAL A 45 -6.12 7.74 -3.57
C VAL A 45 -6.30 8.63 -4.78
N ASP A 46 -5.52 8.37 -5.82
CA ASP A 46 -5.72 8.98 -7.12
C ASP A 46 -6.72 8.13 -7.96
N TRP A 47 -7.64 8.84 -8.60
CA TRP A 47 -8.68 8.28 -9.47
C TRP A 47 -8.40 8.50 -10.95
N ASN A 48 -7.32 9.21 -11.29
CA ASN A 48 -6.84 9.37 -12.65
C ASN A 48 -6.23 8.07 -13.16
N LYS A 49 -6.13 7.96 -14.49
CA LYS A 49 -5.46 6.83 -15.12
C LYS A 49 -3.95 6.95 -14.87
N SER A 50 -3.37 5.94 -14.25
CA SER A 50 -1.93 5.75 -14.07
C SER A 50 -1.53 4.42 -14.72
N ASP A 51 -0.25 4.20 -15.01
CA ASP A 51 0.28 2.92 -15.50
C ASP A 51 0.94 2.08 -14.39
N ILE A 52 0.89 2.57 -13.15
CA ILE A 52 1.41 1.92 -11.94
C ILE A 52 0.31 1.78 -10.89
N TYR A 53 0.51 0.89 -9.92
CA TYR A 53 -0.48 0.61 -8.86
C TYR A 53 -0.38 1.61 -7.70
N GLY A 54 0.82 2.03 -7.34
CA GLY A 54 1.06 2.97 -6.25
C GLY A 54 2.44 3.60 -6.39
N GLU A 55 2.68 4.59 -5.55
CA GLU A 55 3.97 5.28 -5.44
C GLU A 55 4.14 5.86 -4.04
N TYR A 56 5.29 5.61 -3.42
CA TYR A 56 5.78 6.40 -2.31
C TYR A 56 6.69 7.52 -2.83
N GLU A 57 6.20 8.76 -2.74
CA GLU A 57 6.93 9.98 -3.07
C GLU A 57 7.82 10.38 -1.87
N ILE A 58 9.14 10.33 -2.07
CA ILE A 58 10.14 10.45 -1.01
C ILE A 58 10.29 11.88 -0.49
N ASP A 59 10.18 12.87 -1.38
CA ASP A 59 10.43 14.28 -1.12
C ASP A 59 9.25 14.91 -0.36
N GLU A 60 8.03 14.65 -0.80
CA GLU A 60 6.77 15.11 -0.19
C GLU A 60 6.28 14.18 0.93
N ASN A 61 6.88 12.99 1.07
CA ASN A 61 6.50 11.99 2.07
C ASN A 61 5.03 11.58 1.91
N GLU A 62 4.66 11.22 0.68
CA GLU A 62 3.29 10.84 0.31
C GLU A 62 3.22 9.40 -0.17
N ILE A 63 2.13 8.70 0.14
CA ILE A 63 1.78 7.43 -0.47
C ILE A 63 0.54 7.66 -1.33
N ILE A 64 0.71 7.45 -2.62
CA ILE A 64 -0.33 7.60 -3.64
C ILE A 64 -0.75 6.22 -4.09
N VAL A 65 -2.03 5.90 -3.97
CA VAL A 65 -2.59 4.64 -4.49
C VAL A 65 -3.43 4.93 -5.73
N TYR A 66 -3.01 4.41 -6.89
CA TYR A 66 -3.67 4.66 -8.17
C TYR A 66 -4.76 3.62 -8.44
N SER A 67 -6.00 3.96 -8.06
CA SER A 67 -7.14 3.03 -8.06
C SER A 67 -7.51 2.41 -9.41
N SER A 68 -7.08 3.00 -10.54
CA SER A 68 -7.45 2.54 -11.89
C SER A 68 -6.88 1.17 -12.26
N PHE A 69 -5.81 0.73 -11.60
CA PHE A 69 -5.10 -0.51 -11.94
C PHE A 69 -5.51 -1.71 -11.05
N HIS A 70 -6.01 -1.47 -9.84
CA HIS A 70 -6.41 -2.54 -8.92
C HIS A 70 -7.69 -3.24 -9.36
N LYS A 71 -7.63 -4.57 -9.51
CA LYS A 71 -8.79 -5.39 -9.91
C LYS A 71 -9.51 -5.95 -8.71
N THR A 72 -8.77 -6.27 -7.65
CA THR A 72 -9.25 -6.98 -6.46
C THR A 72 -8.89 -6.26 -5.16
N VAL A 73 -9.57 -6.64 -4.08
CA VAL A 73 -9.24 -6.22 -2.71
C VAL A 73 -7.80 -6.59 -2.36
N LYS A 74 -7.34 -7.78 -2.77
CA LYS A 74 -5.95 -8.22 -2.58
C LYS A 74 -4.98 -7.21 -3.16
N ASP A 75 -5.17 -6.81 -4.43
CA ASP A 75 -4.27 -5.88 -5.12
C ASP A 75 -4.14 -4.57 -4.33
N LEU A 76 -5.25 -4.04 -3.83
CA LEU A 76 -5.26 -2.76 -3.12
C LEU A 76 -4.53 -2.83 -1.78
N ILE A 77 -4.71 -3.91 -1.03
CA ILE A 77 -4.02 -4.14 0.25
C ILE A 77 -2.53 -4.33 -0.01
N ASP A 78 -2.19 -5.19 -0.97
CA ASP A 78 -0.82 -5.51 -1.39
C ASP A 78 -0.04 -4.25 -1.74
N THR A 79 -0.58 -3.42 -2.65
CA THR A 79 0.02 -2.13 -3.04
C THR A 79 0.17 -1.20 -1.85
N THR A 80 -0.87 -1.04 -1.01
CA THR A 80 -0.79 -0.09 0.11
C THR A 80 0.29 -0.50 1.11
N ILE A 81 0.48 -1.80 1.37
CA ILE A 81 1.56 -2.30 2.23
C ILE A 81 2.92 -2.13 1.54
N HIS A 82 3.01 -2.38 0.23
CA HIS A 82 4.22 -2.21 -0.57
C HIS A 82 4.75 -0.77 -0.50
N GLU A 83 3.91 0.23 -0.78
CA GLU A 83 4.31 1.63 -0.68
C GLU A 83 4.66 2.04 0.77
N TRP A 84 3.97 1.45 1.76
CA TRP A 84 4.32 1.63 3.15
C TRP A 84 5.71 1.05 3.48
N ALA A 85 6.09 -0.05 2.84
CA ALA A 85 7.43 -0.62 2.99
C ALA A 85 8.50 0.36 2.47
N HIS A 86 8.28 1.00 1.31
CA HIS A 86 9.16 2.05 0.81
C HIS A 86 9.25 3.24 1.76
N PHE A 87 8.14 3.64 2.39
CA PHE A 87 8.17 4.63 3.46
C PHE A 87 9.06 4.19 4.63
N LEU A 88 9.05 2.91 5.02
CA LEU A 88 9.87 2.39 6.12
C LEU A 88 11.35 2.26 5.78
N GLN A 89 11.70 2.12 4.51
CA GLN A 89 13.09 2.01 4.06
C GLN A 89 13.92 3.28 4.31
N ASP A 90 15.24 3.15 4.21
CA ASP A 90 16.15 4.30 4.24
C ASP A 90 16.06 5.07 2.92
N LYS A 91 15.77 6.38 3.00
CA LYS A 91 15.56 7.24 1.83
C LYS A 91 16.78 7.28 0.90
N LYS A 92 18.00 7.30 1.43
CA LYS A 92 19.23 7.38 0.61
C LYS A 92 19.47 6.08 -0.12
N LEU A 93 19.25 4.95 0.54
CA LEU A 93 19.37 3.63 -0.08
C LEU A 93 18.31 3.43 -1.16
N LEU A 94 17.06 3.81 -0.88
CA LEU A 94 15.97 3.74 -1.87
C LEU A 94 16.28 4.59 -3.10
N LEU A 95 16.67 5.86 -2.94
CA LEU A 95 17.06 6.71 -4.07
C LEU A 95 18.25 6.15 -4.86
N LYS A 96 19.22 5.55 -4.17
CA LYS A 96 20.38 4.91 -4.81
C LYS A 96 19.96 3.67 -5.60
N SER A 97 19.10 2.83 -5.04
CA SER A 97 18.68 1.59 -5.69
C SER A 97 17.79 1.87 -6.90
N LEU A 98 16.85 2.81 -6.81
CA LEU A 98 16.04 3.28 -7.95
C LEU A 98 16.91 3.74 -9.14
N LYS A 99 18.00 4.46 -8.87
CA LYS A 99 18.97 4.85 -9.91
C LYS A 99 19.77 3.67 -10.46
N THR A 100 20.19 2.76 -9.59
CA THR A 100 21.05 1.62 -9.93
C THR A 100 20.30 0.56 -10.75
N TYR A 101 19.04 0.30 -10.40
CA TYR A 101 18.20 -0.76 -10.96
C TYR A 101 17.09 -0.23 -11.88
N LYS A 102 17.24 1.00 -12.40
CA LYS A 102 16.22 1.69 -13.23
C LYS A 102 15.66 0.84 -14.37
N PHE A 103 16.47 -0.01 -14.99
CA PHE A 103 16.07 -0.89 -16.11
C PHE A 103 15.93 -2.36 -15.70
N SER A 104 16.11 -2.67 -14.42
CA SER A 104 16.13 -4.02 -13.85
C SER A 104 15.49 -4.04 -12.47
N ASN A 105 14.32 -3.41 -12.34
CA ASN A 105 13.65 -3.20 -11.04
C ASN A 105 13.37 -4.52 -10.29
N TYR A 106 13.18 -5.62 -11.01
CA TYR A 106 13.03 -6.97 -10.44
C TYR A 106 14.27 -7.48 -9.67
N LEU A 107 15.43 -6.85 -9.84
CA LEU A 107 16.65 -7.11 -9.06
C LEU A 107 16.90 -6.08 -7.96
N ASN A 108 16.05 -5.07 -7.84
CA ASN A 108 16.19 -4.01 -6.85
C ASN A 108 15.90 -4.58 -5.45
N PRO A 109 16.89 -4.60 -4.52
CA PRO A 109 16.69 -5.14 -3.18
C PRO A 109 15.55 -4.46 -2.41
N ASN A 110 15.36 -3.16 -2.60
CA ASN A 110 14.28 -2.40 -1.97
C ASN A 110 12.90 -2.86 -2.43
N GLU A 111 12.74 -3.19 -3.71
CA GLU A 111 11.48 -3.71 -4.27
C GLU A 111 11.22 -5.13 -3.78
N ILE A 112 12.26 -5.97 -3.75
CA ILE A 112 12.17 -7.35 -3.26
C ILE A 112 11.73 -7.36 -1.78
N ASP A 113 12.33 -6.49 -0.95
CA ASP A 113 11.96 -6.36 0.46
C ASP A 113 10.52 -5.82 0.62
N ALA A 114 10.10 -4.87 -0.22
CA ALA A 114 8.74 -4.32 -0.21
C ALA A 114 7.69 -5.37 -0.60
N ILE A 115 7.96 -6.15 -1.66
CA ILE A 115 7.14 -7.30 -2.10
C ILE A 115 7.01 -8.31 -0.96
N LYS A 116 8.14 -8.73 -0.37
CA LYS A 116 8.16 -9.71 0.70
C LYS A 116 7.35 -9.23 1.92
N LEU A 117 7.50 -7.97 2.31
CA LEU A 117 6.74 -7.40 3.43
C LEU A 117 5.22 -7.42 3.13
N ALA A 118 4.81 -7.07 1.90
CA ALA A 118 3.41 -7.12 1.50
C ALA A 118 2.86 -8.55 1.53
N GLU A 119 3.57 -9.51 0.94
CA GLU A 119 3.17 -10.92 0.89
C GLU A 119 3.01 -11.53 2.30
N GLU A 120 3.93 -11.22 3.22
CA GLU A 120 3.90 -11.72 4.59
C GLU A 120 2.72 -11.15 5.41
N ASN A 121 2.28 -9.93 5.11
CA ASN A 121 1.34 -9.19 5.95
C ASN A 121 -0.08 -9.11 5.40
N ILE A 122 -0.31 -9.37 4.10
CA ILE A 122 -1.61 -9.19 3.45
C ILE A 122 -2.75 -9.94 4.14
N ASN A 123 -2.55 -11.21 4.49
CA ASN A 123 -3.56 -12.05 5.12
C ASN A 123 -3.90 -11.54 6.52
N LYS A 124 -2.88 -11.19 7.29
CA LYS A 124 -3.03 -10.71 8.66
C LYS A 124 -3.72 -9.34 8.71
N CYS A 125 -3.28 -8.41 7.86
CA CYS A 125 -3.91 -7.11 7.68
C CYS A 125 -5.40 -7.25 7.35
N TRP A 126 -5.72 -8.10 6.37
CA TRP A 126 -7.09 -8.33 5.97
C TRP A 126 -7.96 -8.95 7.07
N GLU A 127 -7.43 -9.93 7.80
CA GLU A 127 -8.11 -10.56 8.93
C GLU A 127 -8.46 -9.52 10.02
N ASP A 128 -7.51 -8.65 10.36
CA ASP A 128 -7.71 -7.63 11.40
C ASP A 128 -8.72 -6.56 10.94
N ILE A 129 -8.67 -6.13 9.68
CA ILE A 129 -9.66 -5.21 9.08
C ILE A 129 -11.06 -5.84 9.10
N ARG A 130 -11.21 -7.10 8.69
CA ARG A 130 -12.51 -7.81 8.67
C ARG A 130 -13.09 -7.99 10.06
N ASN A 131 -12.25 -8.23 11.04
CA ASN A 131 -12.65 -8.41 12.44
C ASN A 131 -12.80 -7.07 13.19
N ASN A 132 -12.79 -5.93 12.48
CA ASN A 132 -12.90 -4.58 13.04
C ASN A 132 -11.87 -4.28 14.15
N ARG A 133 -10.67 -4.86 14.04
CA ARG A 133 -9.53 -4.61 14.95
C ARG A 133 -8.76 -3.35 14.59
N VAL A 134 -9.04 -2.76 13.43
CA VAL A 134 -8.47 -1.48 12.97
C VAL A 134 -9.51 -0.38 13.11
N LYS A 135 -9.13 0.73 13.76
CA LYS A 135 -9.96 1.92 13.91
C LYS A 135 -9.23 3.10 13.30
N LEU A 136 -9.90 3.82 12.40
CA LEU A 136 -9.38 5.09 11.88
C LEU A 136 -9.34 6.09 13.04
N SER A 137 -8.18 6.70 13.24
CA SER A 137 -7.95 7.74 14.27
C SER A 137 -8.34 9.13 13.80
#